data_AF-A0A125RI47-F1
#
_entry.id   AF-A0A125RI47-F1
#
_cell.length_a   1.000
_cell.length_b   1.000
_cell.length_c   1.000
_cell.angle_alpha   90.00
_cell.angle_beta   90.00
_cell.angle_gamma   90.00
#
_symmetry.space_group_name_H-M   'P 1'
#
loop_
_entity.id
_entity.type
_entity.pdbx_description
1 polymer ?
#
loop_
_entity_poly.entity_id
_entity_poly.type
_entity_poly.pdbx_seq_one_letter_code
_entity_poly.pdbx_strand_id
1 'polypeptide(L)'
;PALKSNWMWLHVSITMFGEAFFAVAFVTSIMYLVADSREKKGIAKEGAISSEKLDTISYKCIAIGFPLFTLGGLVFGMVWAYKAWGSYWSWDPKETWS
;
A
#
# COMPACT_ATOMS: atom_id res chain seq x y z
N PRO A 1 -1.95 28.76 2.60
CA PRO A 1 -2.58 27.70 3.43
C PRO A 1 -2.14 26.29 2.97
N ALA A 2 -1.40 25.55 3.80
CA ALA A 2 -0.78 24.26 3.46
C ALA A 2 -1.77 23.18 2.95
N LEU A 3 -3.03 23.25 3.40
CA LEU A 3 -4.14 22.35 3.04
C LEU A 3 -4.79 22.65 1.67
N LYS A 4 -4.50 23.79 1.04
CA LYS A 4 -5.08 24.20 -0.26
C LYS A 4 -4.10 24.08 -1.43
N SER A 5 -3.10 23.21 -1.30
CA SER A 5 -2.07 23.01 -2.32
C SER A 5 -2.39 21.79 -3.19
N ASN A 6 -2.25 21.92 -4.51
CA ASN A 6 -2.37 20.81 -5.46
C ASN A 6 -1.43 19.64 -5.14
N TRP A 7 -0.31 19.92 -4.45
CA TRP A 7 0.66 18.92 -4.02
C TRP A 7 0.12 18.00 -2.92
N MET A 8 -0.73 18.53 -2.04
CA MET A 8 -1.37 17.73 -1.00
C MET A 8 -2.35 16.73 -1.60
N TRP A 9 -3.17 17.20 -2.55
CA TRP A 9 -4.10 16.35 -3.29
C TRP A 9 -3.39 15.23 -4.06
N LEU A 10 -2.29 15.57 -4.74
CA LEU A 10 -1.50 14.59 -5.49
C LEU A 10 -0.87 13.54 -4.55
N HIS A 11 -0.24 13.99 -3.46
CA HIS A 11 0.35 13.12 -2.44
C HIS A 11 -0.67 12.15 -1.85
N VAL A 12 -1.78 12.68 -1.33
CA VAL A 12 -2.79 11.87 -0.64
C VAL A 12 -3.44 10.87 -1.61
N SER A 13 -3.81 11.31 -2.82
CA SER A 13 -4.50 10.43 -3.77
C SER A 13 -3.61 9.27 -4.22
N ILE A 14 -2.35 9.53 -4.56
CA ILE A 14 -1.44 8.49 -5.06
C ILE A 14 -1.06 7.52 -3.93
N THR A 15 -0.84 8.02 -2.71
CA THR A 15 -0.61 7.17 -1.52
C THR A 15 -1.81 6.26 -1.26
N MET A 16 -3.02 6.80 -1.30
CA MET A 16 -4.26 6.04 -1.06
C MET A 16 -4.49 4.95 -2.11
N PHE A 17 -4.12 5.19 -3.38
CA PHE A 17 -4.14 4.13 -4.39
C PHE A 17 -3.11 3.03 -4.10
N GLY A 18 -1.89 3.39 -3.69
CA GLY A 18 -0.87 2.41 -3.29
C GLY A 18 -1.34 1.52 -2.13
N GLU A 19 -1.94 2.13 -1.10
CA GLU A 19 -2.51 1.43 0.05
C GLU A 19 -3.68 0.52 -0.35
N ALA A 20 -4.52 0.94 -1.29
CA ALA A 20 -5.62 0.11 -1.79
C ALA A 20 -5.10 -1.18 -2.44
N PHE A 21 -4.02 -1.12 -3.21
CA PHE A 21 -3.37 -2.31 -3.77
C PHE A 21 -2.81 -3.23 -2.68
N PHE A 22 -2.22 -2.67 -1.61
CA PHE A 22 -1.76 -3.47 -0.47
C PHE A 22 -2.92 -4.11 0.31
N ALA A 23 -4.05 -3.42 0.47
CA ALA A 23 -5.24 -3.98 1.09
C ALA A 23 -5.77 -5.18 0.29
N VAL A 24 -5.80 -5.07 -1.05
CA VAL A 24 -6.18 -6.18 -1.93
C VAL A 24 -5.16 -7.33 -1.80
N ALA A 25 -3.86 -7.05 -1.82
CA ALA A 25 -2.83 -8.08 -1.63
C ALA A 25 -3.01 -8.83 -0.31
N PHE A 26 -3.28 -8.10 0.78
CA PHE A 26 -3.52 -8.68 2.10
C PHE A 26 -4.70 -9.65 2.11
N VAL A 27 -5.85 -9.23 1.58
CA VAL A 27 -7.05 -10.09 1.48
C VAL A 27 -6.76 -11.31 0.61
N THR A 28 -6.09 -11.12 -0.53
CA THR A 28 -5.78 -12.22 -1.45
C THR A 28 -4.80 -13.22 -0.85
N SER A 29 -3.84 -12.75 -0.04
CA SER A 29 -2.91 -13.61 0.69
C SER A 29 -3.60 -14.42 1.79
N ILE A 30 -4.60 -13.86 2.49
CA ILE A 30 -5.42 -14.65 3.42
C ILE A 30 -6.18 -15.74 2.68
N MET A 31 -6.79 -15.40 1.53
CA MET A 31 -7.47 -16.38 0.69
C MET A 31 -6.52 -17.47 0.20
N TYR A 32 -5.29 -17.11 -0.17
CA TYR A 32 -4.24 -18.06 -0.57
C TYR A 32 -3.95 -19.07 0.55
N LEU A 33 -3.74 -18.60 1.79
CA LEU A 33 -3.46 -19.49 2.92
C LEU A 33 -4.61 -20.47 3.18
N VAL A 34 -5.86 -20.01 3.03
CA VAL A 34 -7.04 -20.87 3.16
C VAL A 34 -7.13 -21.87 2.01
N ALA A 35 -6.86 -21.44 0.77
CA ALA A 35 -6.88 -22.30 -0.41
C ALA A 35 -5.80 -23.40 -0.33
N ASP A 36 -4.54 -23.00 -0.08
CA ASP A 36 -3.40 -23.92 0.08
C ASP A 36 -3.64 -24.93 1.23
N SER A 37 -4.18 -24.48 2.36
CA SER A 37 -4.54 -25.36 3.48
C SER A 37 -5.61 -26.39 3.11
N ARG A 38 -6.56 -26.04 2.23
CA ARG A 38 -7.64 -26.94 1.77
C ARG A 38 -7.14 -27.91 0.71
N GLU A 39 -6.29 -27.45 -0.19
CA GLU A 39 -5.62 -28.26 -1.21
C GLU A 39 -4.76 -29.35 -0.54
N LYS A 40 -3.93 -28.98 0.44
CA LYS A 40 -3.12 -29.94 1.22
C LYS A 40 -3.94 -30.97 1.99
N LYS A 41 -5.16 -30.62 2.39
CA LYS A 41 -6.09 -31.52 3.10
C LYS A 41 -6.97 -32.34 2.16
N GLY A 42 -6.85 -32.15 0.83
CA GLY A 42 -7.68 -32.87 -0.16
C GLY A 42 -9.17 -32.51 -0.12
N ILE A 43 -9.55 -31.41 0.54
CA ILE A 43 -10.94 -30.94 0.67
C ILE A 43 -11.24 -29.73 -0.21
N ALA A 44 -10.37 -29.45 -1.18
CA ALA A 44 -10.58 -28.36 -2.12
C ALA A 44 -11.88 -28.58 -2.91
N LYS A 45 -12.74 -27.57 -2.96
CA LYS A 45 -13.96 -27.61 -3.77
C LYS A 45 -13.59 -27.51 -5.25
N GLU A 46 -14.21 -28.35 -6.09
CA GLU A 46 -14.17 -28.17 -7.55
C GLU A 46 -14.71 -26.77 -7.90
N GLY A 47 -13.91 -26.02 -8.66
CA GLY A 47 -14.21 -24.64 -9.06
C GLY A 47 -13.72 -23.54 -8.10
N ALA A 48 -13.05 -23.87 -7.00
CA ALA A 48 -12.37 -22.87 -6.18
C ALA A 48 -11.22 -22.19 -6.96
N ILE A 49 -10.93 -20.93 -6.62
CA ILE A 49 -9.76 -20.23 -7.16
C ILE A 49 -8.50 -20.95 -6.66
N SER A 50 -7.66 -21.41 -7.58
CA SER A 50 -6.39 -22.08 -7.27
C SER A 50 -5.47 -21.18 -6.44
N SER A 51 -4.75 -21.79 -5.50
CA SER A 51 -3.72 -21.11 -4.69
C SER A 51 -2.71 -20.34 -5.55
N GLU A 52 -2.20 -20.90 -6.65
CA GLU A 52 -1.26 -20.21 -7.55
C GLU A 52 -1.83 -18.93 -8.17
N LYS A 53 -3.13 -18.90 -8.48
CA LYS A 53 -3.78 -17.70 -9.02
C LYS A 53 -3.86 -16.61 -7.96
N LEU A 54 -4.21 -16.97 -6.72
CA LEU A 54 -4.27 -16.03 -5.59
C LEU A 54 -2.89 -15.45 -5.29
N ASP A 55 -1.84 -16.28 -5.34
CA ASP A 55 -0.45 -15.85 -5.18
C ASP A 55 -0.03 -14.87 -6.29
N THR A 56 -0.33 -15.20 -7.56
CA THR A 56 -0.05 -14.32 -8.70
C THR A 56 -0.74 -12.97 -8.58
N ILE A 57 -1.99 -12.94 -8.11
CA ILE A 57 -2.74 -11.71 -7.89
C ILE A 57 -2.10 -10.90 -6.76
N SER A 58 -1.80 -11.53 -5.63
CA SER A 58 -1.15 -10.86 -4.49
C SER A 58 0.20 -10.24 -4.91
N TYR A 59 1.03 -11.01 -5.61
CA TYR A 59 2.31 -10.55 -6.13
C TYR A 59 2.15 -9.33 -7.06
N LYS A 60 1.22 -9.38 -8.02
CA LYS A 60 0.96 -8.25 -8.93
C LYS A 60 0.46 -7.01 -8.20
N CYS A 61 -0.42 -7.19 -7.22
CA CYS A 61 -0.91 -6.08 -6.39
C CYS A 61 0.23 -5.41 -5.62
N ILE A 62 1.15 -6.17 -5.02
CA ILE A 62 2.31 -5.63 -4.31
C ILE A 62 3.27 -4.95 -5.30
N ALA A 63 3.55 -5.58 -6.44
CA ALA A 63 4.47 -5.06 -7.45
C ALA A 63 4.01 -3.71 -8.02
N ILE A 64 2.69 -3.46 -8.09
CA ILE A 64 2.12 -2.18 -8.54
C ILE A 64 1.95 -1.21 -7.36
N GLY A 65 1.48 -1.71 -6.21
CA GLY A 65 1.21 -0.90 -5.02
C GLY A 65 2.47 -0.26 -4.44
N PHE A 66 3.60 -0.98 -4.43
CA PHE A 66 4.83 -0.49 -3.82
C PHE A 66 5.45 0.72 -4.53
N PRO A 67 5.62 0.74 -5.86
CA PRO A 67 6.05 1.95 -6.57
C PRO A 67 5.06 3.11 -6.40
N LEU A 68 3.75 2.86 -6.45
CA LEU A 68 2.74 3.89 -6.26
C LEU A 68 2.81 4.51 -4.86
N PHE A 69 2.88 3.68 -3.82
CA PHE A 69 3.04 4.13 -2.45
C PHE A 69 4.36 4.88 -2.25
N THR A 70 5.46 4.42 -2.84
CA THR A 70 6.76 5.09 -2.73
C THR A 70 6.73 6.48 -3.37
N LEU A 71 6.15 6.60 -4.57
CA LEU A 71 6.02 7.88 -5.25
C LEU A 71 5.04 8.83 -4.52
N GLY A 72 3.89 8.30 -4.12
CA GLY A 72 2.87 9.01 -3.36
C GLY A 72 3.37 9.45 -1.99
N GLY A 73 3.64 8.46 -1.14
CA GLY A 73 3.91 8.62 0.28
C GLY A 73 5.23 9.32 0.57
N LEU A 74 6.31 8.92 -0.13
CA LEU A 74 7.64 9.47 0.13
C LEU A 74 7.94 10.66 -0.78
N VAL A 75 7.91 10.49 -2.10
CA VAL A 75 8.39 11.54 -3.01
C VAL A 75 7.48 12.77 -2.99
N PHE A 76 6.18 12.61 -3.25
CA PHE A 76 5.25 13.73 -3.22
C PHE A 76 5.00 14.25 -1.81
N GLY A 77 5.11 13.38 -0.79
CA GLY A 77 5.09 13.77 0.62
C GLY A 77 6.21 14.75 0.96
N MET A 78 7.45 14.44 0.59
CA MET A 78 8.61 15.33 0.78
C MET A 78 8.45 16.68 0.07
N VAL A 79 7.93 16.68 -1.17
CA VAL A 79 7.69 17.93 -1.93
C VAL A 79 6.62 18.79 -1.26
N TRP A 80 5.54 18.17 -0.77
CA TRP A 80 4.50 18.88 -0.04
C TRP A 80 5.05 19.45 1.29
N ALA A 81 5.82 18.68 2.05
CA ALA A 81 6.41 19.11 3.32
C ALA A 81 7.28 20.35 3.15
N TYR A 82 8.15 20.37 2.13
CA TYR A 82 8.96 21.55 1.81
C TYR A 82 8.11 22.77 1.48
N LYS A 83 7.02 22.61 0.72
CA LYS A 83 6.12 23.72 0.39
C LYS A 83 5.27 24.20 1.57
N ALA A 84 4.96 23.32 2.51
CA ALA A 84 4.14 23.65 3.67
C ALA A 84 4.94 24.31 4.80
N TRP A 85 6.16 23.80 5.05
CA TRP A 85 6.94 24.12 6.24
C TRP A 85 8.36 24.61 5.95
N GLY A 86 8.79 24.66 4.68
CA GLY A 86 10.12 25.14 4.28
C GLY A 86 11.25 24.12 4.47
N SER A 87 10.94 22.92 4.98
CA SER A 87 11.89 21.80 5.15
C SER A 87 11.24 20.50 4.67
N TYR A 88 12.05 19.60 4.11
CA TYR A 88 11.60 18.29 3.62
C TYR A 88 11.23 17.34 4.76
N TRP A 89 11.89 17.50 5.92
CA TRP A 89 11.70 16.68 7.10
C TRP A 89 12.13 17.51 8.31
N SER A 90 11.28 17.61 9.33
CA SER A 90 11.60 18.34 10.55
C SER A 90 11.33 17.44 11.74
N TRP A 91 12.38 17.06 12.44
CA TRP A 91 12.31 16.39 13.72
C TRP A 91 11.98 17.43 14.79
N ASP A 92 10.71 17.81 14.90
CA ASP A 92 10.30 18.78 15.93
C ASP A 92 10.54 18.16 17.33
N PRO A 93 11.05 18.92 18.33
CA PRO A 93 11.42 18.37 19.64
C PRO A 93 10.30 17.57 20.33
N LYS A 94 9.04 17.88 20.05
CA LYS A 94 7.87 17.13 20.56
C LYS A 94 7.72 15.71 19.99
N GLU A 95 8.38 15.39 18.87
CA GLU A 95 8.34 14.08 18.19
C GLU A 95 9.63 13.26 18.41
N THR A 96 10.66 13.88 19.00
CA THR A 96 11.98 13.24 19.24
C THR A 96 12.38 13.20 20.71
N TRP A 97 11.62 13.85 21.60
CA TRP A 97 11.83 13.75 23.04
C TRP A 97 10.91 12.70 23.66
N SER A 98 11.42 11.48 23.70
CA SER A 98 11.37 10.56 24.85
C SER A 98 12.79 10.10 25.12
#